data_AF-A0AAV2SIL4-F1
#
_entry.id   AF-A0AAV2SIL4-F1
#
_cell.length_a   1.000
_cell.length_b   1.000
_cell.length_c   1.000
_cell.angle_alpha   90.00
_cell.angle_beta   90.00
_cell.angle_gamma   90.00
#
_symmetry.space_group_name_H-M   'P 1'
#
loop_
_entity.id
_entity.type
_entity.pdbx_description
1 polymer ?
#
loop_
_entity_poly.entity_id
_entity_poly.type
_entity_poly.pdbx_seq_one_letter_code
_entity_poly.pdbx_strand_id
1 'polypeptide(L)'
;MLKETTGLTLDQVAGANSRGGTTNDGNQARRFFKSESRDFVVACVAEKYKGTINCLHKNLSVILRVLSSTKEVNCEKLRDITTETSLLIAEKLPWVSLNHTIHGVLHHSVELIQINNNWSIGSLSEEALESNNKFVRRYLEQFSRKINPTDQLKDAMSRLIERSNPEILFHQRKLKNLRFCNICNSSHHMTKNHHKYPNVQQISMVENEYDSLVSEILIQSDENSV
;
A
#
# COMPACT_ATOMS: atom_id res chain seq x y z
N MET A 1 10.90 -10.18 -20.63
CA MET A 1 11.65 -10.56 -19.41
C MET A 1 11.01 -10.03 -18.12
N LEU A 2 11.20 -8.78 -17.67
CA LEU A 2 10.63 -8.31 -16.37
C LEU A 2 9.11 -8.51 -16.24
N LYS A 3 8.34 -8.15 -17.28
CA LYS A 3 6.87 -8.29 -17.28
C LYS A 3 6.39 -9.75 -17.21
N GLU A 4 7.16 -10.69 -17.75
CA GLU A 4 6.74 -12.10 -17.84
C GLU A 4 6.98 -12.85 -16.53
N THR A 5 8.05 -12.53 -15.79
CA THR A 5 8.38 -13.17 -14.51
C THR A 5 7.74 -12.49 -13.31
N THR A 6 7.77 -11.15 -13.23
CA THR A 6 7.27 -10.42 -12.04
C THR A 6 5.92 -9.74 -12.27
N GLY A 7 5.47 -9.66 -13.53
CA GLY A 7 4.26 -8.91 -13.87
C GLY A 7 4.42 -7.40 -13.71
N LEU A 8 5.66 -6.88 -13.63
CA LEU A 8 5.95 -5.45 -13.54
C LEU A 8 5.83 -4.78 -14.91
N THR A 9 5.06 -3.70 -14.95
CA THR A 9 4.98 -2.80 -16.11
C THR A 9 5.37 -1.40 -15.67
N LEU A 10 6.66 -1.09 -15.82
CA LEU A 10 7.24 0.19 -15.43
C LEU A 10 7.29 1.14 -16.63
N ASP A 11 7.02 2.42 -16.38
CA ASP A 11 7.20 3.53 -17.32
C ASP A 11 6.52 3.37 -18.68
N GLN A 12 5.40 2.65 -18.74
CA GLN A 12 4.56 2.64 -19.94
C GLN A 12 3.56 3.80 -19.87
N VAL A 13 3.25 4.41 -21.01
CA VAL A 13 2.26 5.50 -21.07
C VAL A 13 0.88 4.93 -20.76
N ALA A 14 0.19 5.51 -19.78
CA ALA A 14 -1.11 5.04 -19.32
C ALA A 14 -2.24 6.00 -19.76
N GLY A 15 -2.74 5.85 -21.00
CA GLY A 15 -3.93 6.58 -21.45
C GLY A 15 -4.20 6.45 -22.95
N ALA A 16 -5.47 6.57 -23.34
CA ALA A 16 -5.91 6.44 -24.73
C ALA A 16 -5.37 7.54 -25.67
N ASN A 17 -4.88 8.67 -25.14
CA ASN A 17 -4.55 9.87 -25.92
C ASN A 17 -3.17 10.48 -25.61
N SER A 18 -2.20 9.72 -25.06
CA SER A 18 -0.82 10.18 -24.79
C SER A 18 -0.67 11.43 -23.89
N ARG A 19 -1.72 11.84 -23.18
CA ARG A 19 -1.75 13.01 -22.27
C ARG A 19 -1.91 12.63 -20.80
N GLY A 20 -1.79 11.36 -20.45
CA GLY A 20 -2.03 10.88 -19.09
C GLY A 20 -0.97 9.89 -18.65
N GLY A 21 -0.38 10.17 -17.48
CA GLY A 21 0.29 9.27 -16.54
C GLY A 21 1.34 8.28 -17.06
N THR A 22 2.00 7.62 -16.12
CA THR A 22 2.73 6.38 -16.39
C THR A 22 1.95 5.21 -15.75
N THR A 23 2.27 3.98 -16.15
CA THR A 23 1.73 2.77 -15.53
C THR A 23 2.17 2.56 -14.08
N ASN A 24 2.96 3.47 -13.51
CA ASN A 24 3.49 3.40 -12.15
C ASN A 24 2.41 3.75 -11.12
N ASP A 25 1.35 2.94 -11.06
CA ASP A 25 0.31 3.06 -10.04
C ASP A 25 0.73 2.41 -8.71
N GLY A 26 -0.09 2.57 -7.68
CA GLY A 26 0.17 1.97 -6.36
C GLY A 26 0.29 0.44 -6.39
N ASN A 27 -0.31 -0.26 -7.38
CA ASN A 27 -0.14 -1.70 -7.51
C ASN A 27 1.23 -2.07 -8.07
N GLN A 28 1.72 -1.33 -9.06
CA GLN A 28 3.08 -1.51 -9.58
C GLN A 28 4.12 -1.15 -8.52
N ALA A 29 3.93 -0.07 -7.76
CA ALA A 29 4.81 0.29 -6.65
C ALA A 29 4.89 -0.83 -5.59
N ARG A 30 3.74 -1.37 -5.16
CA ARG A 30 3.69 -2.51 -4.22
C ARG A 30 4.40 -3.75 -4.77
N ARG A 31 4.30 -4.02 -6.07
CA ARG A 31 5.02 -5.15 -6.70
C ARG A 31 6.51 -4.88 -6.80
N PHE A 32 6.91 -3.64 -7.08
CA PHE A 32 8.32 -3.27 -7.24
C PHE A 32 9.09 -3.47 -5.93
N PHE A 33 8.51 -3.04 -4.80
CA PHE A 33 9.15 -3.14 -3.48
C PHE A 33 9.00 -4.52 -2.80
N LYS A 34 8.42 -5.51 -3.48
CA LYS A 34 8.43 -6.89 -2.97
C LYS A 34 9.83 -7.49 -2.96
N SER A 35 10.11 -8.32 -1.96
CA SER A 35 11.38 -9.06 -1.88
C SER A 35 11.65 -9.90 -3.13
N GLU A 36 10.60 -10.50 -3.70
CA GLU A 36 10.65 -11.39 -4.85
C GLU A 36 11.01 -10.63 -6.13
N SER A 37 10.79 -9.31 -6.14
CA SER A 37 11.15 -8.42 -7.24
C SER A 37 12.56 -7.86 -7.09
N ARG A 38 13.19 -7.96 -5.91
CA ARG A 38 14.49 -7.34 -5.61
C ARG A 38 15.59 -7.81 -6.54
N ASP A 39 15.76 -9.12 -6.68
CA ASP A 39 16.84 -9.71 -7.47
C ASP A 39 16.74 -9.28 -8.94
N PHE A 40 15.52 -9.17 -9.46
CA PHE A 40 15.26 -8.67 -10.81
C PHE A 40 15.61 -7.19 -10.95
N VAL A 41 15.24 -6.36 -9.97
CA VAL A 41 15.57 -4.93 -9.97
C VAL A 41 17.09 -4.73 -9.94
N VAL A 42 17.79 -5.47 -9.06
CA VAL A 42 19.26 -5.41 -8.94
C VAL A 42 19.95 -5.91 -10.21
N ALA A 43 19.42 -6.95 -10.87
CA ALA A 43 19.97 -7.46 -12.12
C ALA A 43 19.92 -6.44 -13.28
N CYS A 44 18.99 -5.48 -13.25
CA CYS A 44 18.87 -4.43 -14.26
C CYS A 44 19.88 -3.28 -14.10
N VAL A 45 20.70 -3.29 -13.05
CA VAL A 45 21.64 -2.21 -12.74
C VAL A 45 23.09 -2.64 -13.02
N ALA A 46 23.93 -1.69 -13.43
CA ALA A 46 25.36 -1.92 -13.62
C ALA A 46 26.04 -2.44 -12.34
N GLU A 47 27.02 -3.34 -12.51
CA GLU A 47 27.68 -4.08 -11.42
C GLU A 47 28.14 -3.18 -10.25
N LYS A 48 28.70 -2.02 -10.58
CA LYS A 48 29.19 -1.02 -9.62
C LYS A 48 28.13 -0.58 -8.59
N TYR A 49 26.86 -0.53 -8.99
CA TYR A 49 25.77 -0.02 -8.14
C TYR A 49 24.88 -1.11 -7.57
N LYS A 50 25.09 -2.39 -7.94
CA LYS A 50 24.22 -3.50 -7.51
C LYS A 50 24.11 -3.60 -5.99
N GLY A 51 25.24 -3.54 -5.29
CA GLY A 51 25.27 -3.56 -3.81
C GLY A 51 24.48 -2.40 -3.20
N THR A 52 24.69 -1.18 -3.70
CA THR A 52 23.99 0.02 -3.23
C THR A 52 22.49 -0.06 -3.49
N ILE A 53 22.06 -0.44 -4.70
CA ILE A 53 20.64 -0.54 -5.05
C ILE A 53 19.95 -1.66 -4.27
N ASN A 54 20.65 -2.77 -4.00
CA ASN A 54 20.11 -3.85 -3.17
C ASN A 54 19.75 -3.35 -1.76
N CYS A 55 20.66 -2.62 -1.11
CA CYS A 55 20.39 -2.03 0.20
C CYS A 55 19.29 -0.96 0.15
N LEU A 56 19.31 -0.08 -0.86
CA LEU A 56 18.28 0.96 -1.01
C LEU A 56 16.89 0.37 -1.24
N HIS A 57 16.77 -0.66 -2.08
CA HIS A 57 15.49 -1.33 -2.34
C HIS A 57 14.91 -1.91 -1.05
N LYS A 58 15.75 -2.59 -0.26
CA LYS A 58 15.38 -3.15 1.04
C LYS A 58 14.94 -2.06 2.01
N ASN A 59 15.77 -1.05 2.24
CA ASN A 59 15.48 -0.01 3.24
C ASN A 59 14.24 0.80 2.86
N LEU A 60 14.11 1.21 1.60
CA LEU A 60 12.93 1.93 1.13
C LEU A 60 11.67 1.07 1.22
N SER A 61 11.75 -0.23 0.93
CA SER A 61 10.61 -1.11 1.14
C SER A 61 10.18 -1.19 2.60
N VAL A 62 11.12 -1.27 3.54
CA VAL A 62 10.82 -1.32 4.98
C VAL A 62 10.20 0.01 5.42
N ILE A 63 10.84 1.13 5.09
CA ILE A 63 10.37 2.48 5.44
C ILE A 63 8.95 2.69 4.90
N LEU A 64 8.71 2.46 3.61
CA LEU A 64 7.39 2.67 3.00
C LEU A 64 6.30 1.79 3.66
N ARG A 65 6.64 0.56 4.06
CA ARG A 65 5.70 -0.33 4.76
C ARG A 65 5.39 0.16 6.18
N VAL A 66 6.39 0.65 6.91
CA VAL A 66 6.19 1.25 8.24
C VAL A 66 5.31 2.49 8.12
N LEU A 67 5.61 3.39 7.18
CA LEU A 67 4.83 4.62 6.94
C LEU A 67 3.41 4.34 6.44
N SER A 68 3.18 3.24 5.72
CA SER A 68 1.84 2.85 5.23
C SER A 68 1.05 2.04 6.26
N SER A 69 1.64 1.74 7.42
CA SER A 69 0.96 0.98 8.47
C SER A 69 -0.07 1.84 9.22
N THR A 70 -0.95 1.19 9.97
CA THR A 70 -1.92 1.84 10.86
C THR A 70 -1.63 1.52 12.33
N LYS A 71 -0.34 1.36 12.68
CA LYS A 71 0.14 0.98 14.02
C LYS A 71 1.09 2.04 14.58
N GLU A 72 1.39 1.90 15.86
CA GLU A 72 2.44 2.68 16.53
C GLU A 72 3.83 2.25 16.05
N VAL A 73 4.74 3.22 16.01
CA VAL A 73 6.07 3.09 15.43
C VAL A 73 7.12 3.46 16.47
N ASN A 74 8.18 2.66 16.57
CA ASN A 74 9.38 3.04 17.29
C ASN A 74 10.18 4.07 16.49
N CYS A 75 10.09 5.33 16.91
CA CYS A 75 10.72 6.47 16.24
C CYS A 75 12.26 6.41 16.21
N GLU A 76 12.90 5.77 17.19
CA GLU A 76 14.37 5.66 17.22
C GLU A 76 14.86 4.72 16.12
N LYS A 77 14.28 3.51 16.05
CA LYS A 77 14.64 2.54 15.00
C LYS A 77 14.32 3.04 13.60
N LEU A 78 13.20 3.77 13.44
CA LEU A 78 12.88 4.39 12.15
C LEU A 78 13.90 5.48 11.79
N ARG A 79 14.37 6.27 12.76
CA ARG A 79 15.39 7.30 12.54
C ARG A 79 16.72 6.69 12.11
N ASP A 80 17.11 5.56 12.68
CA ASP A 80 18.35 4.87 12.32
C ASP A 80 18.32 4.44 10.85
N ILE A 81 17.26 3.75 10.42
CA ILE A 81 17.16 3.26 9.03
C ILE A 81 17.01 4.41 8.03
N THR A 82 16.28 5.49 8.34
CA THR A 82 16.16 6.63 7.43
C THR A 82 17.47 7.41 7.31
N THR A 83 18.20 7.58 8.42
CA THR A 83 19.50 8.27 8.43
C THR A 83 20.55 7.45 7.69
N GLU A 84 20.64 6.14 7.94
CA GLU A 84 21.54 5.24 7.21
C GLU A 84 21.26 5.28 5.70
N THR A 85 19.98 5.24 5.32
CA THR A 85 19.57 5.32 3.92
C THR A 85 19.95 6.65 3.28
N SER A 86 19.77 7.77 4.01
CA SER A 86 20.17 9.09 3.53
C SER A 86 21.68 9.20 3.31
N LEU A 87 22.48 8.69 4.26
CA LEU A 87 23.94 8.69 4.17
C LEU A 87 24.42 7.82 3.00
N LEU A 88 23.82 6.63 2.83
CA LEU A 88 24.12 5.74 1.72
C LEU A 88 23.91 6.41 0.35
N ILE A 89 22.82 7.18 0.19
CA ILE A 89 22.54 7.93 -1.04
C ILE A 89 23.59 9.02 -1.24
N ALA A 90 23.87 9.83 -0.21
CA ALA A 90 24.83 10.93 -0.30
C ALA A 90 26.24 10.46 -0.68
N GLU A 91 26.71 9.35 -0.10
CA GLU A 91 28.05 8.82 -0.34
C GLU A 91 28.19 8.08 -1.68
N LYS A 92 27.23 7.23 -2.03
CA LYS A 92 27.34 6.32 -3.18
C LYS A 92 26.72 6.87 -4.45
N LEU A 93 25.80 7.83 -4.33
CA LEU A 93 25.04 8.42 -5.43
C LEU A 93 25.05 9.96 -5.37
N PRO A 94 26.21 10.63 -5.32
CA PRO A 94 26.30 12.09 -5.17
C PRO A 94 25.71 12.86 -6.37
N TRP A 95 25.51 12.19 -7.50
CA TRP A 95 24.92 12.75 -8.71
C TRP A 95 23.38 12.72 -8.70
N VAL A 96 22.75 11.99 -7.78
CA VAL A 96 21.30 11.89 -7.67
C VAL A 96 20.77 13.02 -6.81
N SER A 97 19.91 13.86 -7.36
CA SER A 97 19.11 14.81 -6.58
C SER A 97 17.89 14.12 -5.99
N LEU A 98 17.66 14.28 -4.69
CA LEU A 98 16.46 13.78 -4.03
C LEU A 98 15.24 14.59 -4.45
N ASN A 99 14.19 13.90 -4.89
CA ASN A 99 12.90 14.56 -5.09
C ASN A 99 12.28 14.93 -3.74
N HIS A 100 11.34 15.89 -3.76
CA HIS A 100 10.68 16.37 -2.53
C HIS A 100 10.02 15.24 -1.72
N THR A 101 9.47 14.22 -2.39
CA THR A 101 8.82 13.09 -1.73
C THR A 101 9.81 12.21 -0.97
N ILE A 102 10.94 11.84 -1.57
CA ILE A 102 11.97 11.03 -0.92
C ILE A 102 12.64 11.84 0.19
N HIS A 103 12.89 13.13 -0.05
CA HIS A 103 13.43 14.01 0.98
C HIS A 103 12.50 14.07 2.20
N GLY A 104 11.20 14.30 2.00
CA GLY A 104 10.21 14.28 3.08
C GLY A 104 10.14 12.93 3.80
N VAL A 105 10.20 11.82 3.05
CA VAL A 105 10.19 10.46 3.61
C VAL A 105 11.44 10.19 4.46
N LEU A 106 12.63 10.61 4.04
CA LEU A 106 13.87 10.32 4.76
C LEU A 106 14.14 11.29 5.91
N HIS A 107 13.81 12.58 5.75
CA HIS A 107 14.22 13.63 6.70
C HIS A 107 13.09 14.22 7.57
N HIS A 108 11.82 13.97 7.23
CA HIS A 108 10.69 14.55 7.97
C HIS A 108 9.70 13.52 8.49
N SER A 109 9.78 12.26 8.03
CA SER A 109 8.80 11.25 8.40
C SER A 109 8.81 10.93 9.90
N VAL A 110 9.99 10.92 10.53
CA VAL A 110 10.12 10.65 11.97
C VAL A 110 9.51 11.78 12.79
N GLU A 111 9.82 13.03 12.44
CA GLU A 111 9.28 14.22 13.11
C GLU A 111 7.75 14.26 12.98
N LEU A 112 7.21 13.96 11.79
CA LEU A 112 5.77 13.88 11.57
C LEU A 112 5.10 12.79 12.41
N ILE A 113 5.73 11.61 12.53
CA ILE A 113 5.22 10.51 13.37
C ILE A 113 5.27 10.89 14.85
N GLN A 114 6.33 11.57 15.30
CA GLN A 114 6.45 12.05 16.68
C GLN A 114 5.35 13.07 17.01
N ILE A 115 5.07 14.01 16.11
CA ILE A 115 3.96 14.97 16.25
C ILE A 115 2.60 14.24 16.26
N ASN A 116 2.50 13.12 15.54
CA ASN A 116 1.31 12.26 15.49
C ASN A 116 1.29 11.20 16.61
N ASN A 117 1.81 11.51 17.80
CA ASN A 117 1.81 10.60 18.96
C ASN A 117 2.40 9.20 18.68
N ASN A 118 3.45 9.11 17.87
CA ASN A 118 4.08 7.86 17.42
C ASN A 118 3.20 6.96 16.54
N TRP A 119 2.04 7.43 16.09
CA TRP A 119 1.21 6.70 15.13
C TRP A 119 1.73 6.89 13.70
N SER A 120 1.78 5.78 12.96
CA SER A 120 2.14 5.83 11.55
C SER A 120 1.19 6.70 10.72
N ILE A 121 1.75 7.34 9.70
CA ILE A 121 1.08 8.28 8.79
C ILE A 121 0.03 7.55 7.92
N GLY A 122 0.13 6.23 7.76
CA GLY A 122 -0.80 5.45 6.96
C GLY A 122 -2.26 5.55 7.44
N SER A 123 -2.47 5.79 8.74
CA SER A 123 -3.78 6.08 9.31
C SER A 123 -4.42 7.37 8.79
N LEU A 124 -3.59 8.33 8.36
CA LEU A 124 -3.97 9.64 7.81
C LEU A 124 -3.93 9.65 6.27
N SER A 125 -3.83 8.47 5.64
CA SER A 125 -3.68 8.33 4.19
C SER A 125 -4.90 8.79 3.40
N GLU A 126 -4.64 9.47 2.28
CA GLU A 126 -5.67 9.90 1.32
C GLU A 126 -6.19 8.75 0.44
N GLU A 127 -5.50 7.59 0.40
CA GLU A 127 -5.86 6.45 -0.47
C GLU A 127 -7.32 5.99 -0.28
N ALA A 128 -7.83 6.06 0.95
CA ALA A 128 -9.21 5.70 1.25
C ALA A 128 -10.23 6.66 0.61
N LEU A 129 -9.90 7.95 0.56
CA LEU A 129 -10.73 8.97 -0.09
C LEU A 129 -10.66 8.82 -1.61
N GLU A 130 -9.48 8.55 -2.18
CA GLU A 130 -9.35 8.33 -3.62
C GLU A 130 -10.14 7.09 -4.08
N SER A 131 -10.11 6.00 -3.29
CA SER A 131 -10.91 4.80 -3.53
C SER A 131 -12.41 5.10 -3.56
N ASN A 132 -12.88 6.10 -2.80
CA ASN A 132 -14.28 6.53 -2.82
C ASN A 132 -14.70 7.15 -4.15
N ASN A 133 -13.80 7.74 -4.94
CA ASN A 133 -14.13 8.31 -6.25
C ASN A 133 -14.72 7.28 -7.21
N LYS A 134 -14.33 6.00 -7.09
CA LYS A 134 -14.94 4.90 -7.86
C LYS A 134 -16.42 4.72 -7.52
N PHE A 135 -16.78 4.85 -6.25
CA PHE A 135 -18.18 4.74 -5.79
C PHE A 135 -18.98 5.96 -6.18
N VAL A 136 -18.40 7.16 -6.08
CA VAL A 136 -19.03 8.41 -6.54
C VAL A 136 -19.46 8.28 -8.01
N ARG A 137 -18.53 7.90 -8.90
CA ARG A 137 -18.83 7.70 -10.33
C ARG A 137 -19.94 6.67 -10.53
N ARG A 138 -19.85 5.53 -9.85
CA ARG A 138 -20.87 4.46 -9.94
C ARG A 138 -22.24 4.90 -9.45
N TYR A 139 -22.33 5.65 -8.36
CA TYR A 139 -23.60 6.13 -7.81
C TYR A 139 -24.24 7.17 -8.72
N LEU A 140 -23.41 8.07 -9.27
CA LEU A 140 -23.85 9.02 -10.27
C LEU A 140 -24.35 8.30 -11.52
N GLU A 141 -23.73 7.20 -11.95
CA GLU A 141 -24.12 6.51 -13.19
C GLU A 141 -25.38 5.65 -13.03
N GLN A 142 -25.46 4.84 -11.96
CA GLN A 142 -26.45 3.76 -11.83
C GLN A 142 -27.52 3.98 -10.75
N PHE A 143 -27.28 4.84 -9.76
CA PHE A 143 -28.05 4.82 -8.51
C PHE A 143 -28.63 6.17 -8.09
N SER A 144 -28.56 7.17 -8.97
CA SER A 144 -29.07 8.52 -8.74
C SER A 144 -30.16 8.86 -9.75
N ARG A 145 -31.14 9.65 -9.32
CA ARG A 145 -32.20 10.17 -10.18
C ARG A 145 -31.60 11.11 -11.23
N LYS A 146 -32.03 10.95 -12.48
CA LYS A 146 -31.54 11.70 -13.65
C LYS A 146 -32.51 12.82 -14.06
N ILE A 147 -33.07 13.49 -13.06
CA ILE A 147 -34.10 14.52 -13.26
C ILE A 147 -33.45 15.91 -13.27
N ASN A 148 -32.61 16.19 -12.27
CA ASN A 148 -31.81 17.41 -12.20
C ASN A 148 -30.48 17.12 -11.47
N PRO A 149 -29.45 17.98 -11.64
CA PRO A 149 -28.13 17.76 -11.03
C PRO A 149 -28.15 17.78 -9.50
N THR A 150 -29.02 18.60 -8.90
CA THR A 150 -29.14 18.73 -7.44
C THR A 150 -29.65 17.46 -6.77
N ASP A 151 -30.67 16.83 -7.33
CA ASP A 151 -31.22 15.56 -6.87
C ASP A 151 -30.24 14.41 -7.15
N GLN A 152 -29.53 14.48 -8.28
CA GLN A 152 -28.51 13.49 -8.60
C GLN A 152 -27.38 13.49 -7.57
N LEU A 153 -26.90 14.68 -7.19
CA LEU A 153 -25.88 14.86 -6.16
C LEU A 153 -26.40 14.46 -4.78
N LYS A 154 -27.63 14.85 -4.44
CA LYS A 154 -28.28 14.47 -3.18
C LYS A 154 -28.32 12.95 -3.03
N ASP A 155 -28.75 12.21 -4.06
CA ASP A 155 -28.82 10.75 -4.04
C ASP A 155 -27.43 10.12 -3.90
N ALA A 156 -26.43 10.63 -4.62
CA ALA A 156 -25.05 10.16 -4.51
C ALA A 156 -24.49 10.37 -3.10
N MET A 157 -24.72 11.55 -2.49
CA MET A 157 -24.31 11.86 -1.14
C MET A 157 -25.02 11.00 -0.09
N SER A 158 -26.35 10.84 -0.19
CA SER A 158 -27.11 9.98 0.73
C SER A 158 -26.58 8.54 0.73
N ARG A 159 -26.19 8.00 -0.43
CA ARG A 159 -25.59 6.66 -0.53
C ARG A 159 -24.16 6.59 0.02
N LEU A 160 -23.40 7.66 -0.08
CA LEU A 160 -22.08 7.72 0.57
C LEU A 160 -22.23 7.71 2.09
N ILE A 161 -23.20 8.46 2.63
CA ILE A 161 -23.50 8.49 4.07
C ILE A 161 -23.96 7.12 4.56
N GLU A 162 -24.88 6.46 3.84
CA GLU A 162 -25.33 5.10 4.16
C GLU A 162 -24.15 4.12 4.20
N ARG A 163 -23.26 4.21 3.21
CA ARG A 163 -22.07 3.37 3.11
C ARG A 163 -21.09 3.60 4.27
N SER A 164 -20.91 4.84 4.70
CA SER A 164 -19.98 5.19 5.78
C SER A 164 -20.59 5.06 7.18
N ASN A 165 -21.87 4.70 7.30
CA ASN A 165 -22.53 4.54 8.59
C ASN A 165 -21.85 3.41 9.40
N PRO A 166 -21.31 3.69 10.61
CA PRO A 166 -20.60 2.71 11.43
C PRO A 166 -21.44 1.49 11.81
N GLU A 167 -22.73 1.68 12.13
CA GLU A 167 -23.63 0.58 12.53
C GLU A 167 -23.88 -0.37 11.35
N ILE A 168 -24.18 0.20 10.18
CA ILE A 168 -24.38 -0.58 8.95
C ILE A 168 -23.11 -1.36 8.62
N LEU A 169 -21.94 -0.73 8.71
CA LEU A 169 -20.65 -1.38 8.47
C LEU A 169 -20.39 -2.51 9.47
N PHE A 170 -20.69 -2.32 10.75
CA PHE A 170 -20.54 -3.34 11.79
C PHE A 170 -21.37 -4.59 11.47
N HIS A 171 -22.65 -4.41 11.12
CA HIS A 171 -23.52 -5.52 10.73
C HIS A 171 -23.07 -6.18 9.41
N GLN A 172 -22.70 -5.39 8.38
CA GLN A 172 -22.20 -5.93 7.12
C GLN A 172 -20.90 -6.74 7.27
N ARG A 173 -20.02 -6.36 8.21
CA ARG A 173 -18.79 -7.11 8.52
C ARG A 173 -19.10 -8.48 9.14
N LYS A 174 -20.08 -8.56 10.05
CA LYS A 174 -20.54 -9.86 10.58
C LYS A 174 -21.10 -10.77 9.48
N LEU A 175 -21.83 -10.19 8.53
CA LEU A 175 -22.37 -10.92 7.38
C LEU A 175 -21.32 -11.30 6.32
N LYS A 176 -20.13 -10.67 6.31
CA LYS A 176 -19.05 -11.02 5.37
C LYS A 176 -18.51 -12.43 5.61
N ASN A 177 -18.45 -12.87 6.87
CA ASN A 177 -18.02 -14.23 7.23
C ASN A 177 -19.06 -15.29 6.83
N LEU A 178 -20.25 -14.87 6.40
CA LEU A 178 -21.32 -15.72 5.87
C LEU A 178 -21.41 -15.67 4.34
N ARG A 179 -20.46 -15.01 3.66
CA ARG A 179 -20.43 -15.02 2.19
C ARG A 179 -19.99 -16.39 1.72
N PHE A 180 -20.95 -17.18 1.30
CA PHE A 180 -20.71 -18.41 0.56
C PHE A 180 -20.05 -18.08 -0.77
N CYS A 181 -19.01 -18.82 -1.11
CA CYS A 181 -18.48 -18.78 -2.45
C CYS A 181 -19.48 -19.39 -3.42
N ASN A 182 -19.82 -18.68 -4.49
CA ASN A 182 -20.72 -19.19 -5.52
C ASN A 182 -20.20 -20.45 -6.24
N ILE A 183 -18.93 -20.83 -6.03
CA ILE A 183 -18.31 -21.98 -6.69
C ILE A 183 -18.32 -23.23 -5.79
N CYS A 184 -18.06 -23.10 -4.49
CA CYS A 184 -18.02 -24.26 -3.58
C CYS A 184 -18.95 -24.18 -2.37
N ASN A 185 -19.77 -23.13 -2.26
CA ASN A 185 -20.73 -22.93 -1.18
C ASN A 185 -20.15 -23.05 0.24
N SER A 186 -18.83 -22.90 0.43
CA SER A 186 -18.23 -22.84 1.77
C SER A 186 -18.01 -21.38 2.19
N SER A 187 -18.04 -21.14 3.51
CA SER A 187 -17.85 -19.81 4.12
C SER A 187 -16.40 -19.54 4.56
N HIS A 188 -15.49 -20.51 4.39
CA HIS A 188 -14.16 -20.51 5.00
C HIS A 188 -13.03 -19.84 4.20
N HIS A 189 -13.33 -19.08 3.14
CA HIS A 189 -12.29 -18.50 2.29
C HIS A 189 -12.52 -17.01 2.03
N MET A 190 -11.46 -16.23 2.19
CA MET A 190 -11.50 -14.77 2.24
C MET A 190 -11.36 -14.08 0.87
N THR A 191 -11.16 -14.82 -0.21
CA THR A 191 -10.90 -14.25 -1.55
C THR A 191 -11.95 -14.67 -2.58
N LYS A 192 -12.20 -13.78 -3.55
CA LYS A 192 -13.18 -13.97 -4.64
C LYS A 192 -12.79 -15.06 -5.66
N ASN A 193 -11.58 -15.62 -5.59
CA ASN A 193 -11.03 -16.52 -6.61
C ASN A 193 -10.79 -17.91 -6.02
N HIS A 194 -11.74 -18.80 -6.26
CA HIS A 194 -11.82 -20.18 -5.74
C HIS A 194 -10.58 -21.06 -6.04
N HIS A 195 -9.88 -20.84 -7.16
CA HIS A 195 -8.85 -21.77 -7.65
C HIS A 195 -7.41 -21.42 -7.29
N LYS A 196 -7.13 -20.32 -6.57
CA LYS A 196 -5.75 -19.87 -6.32
C LYS A 196 -5.15 -20.25 -4.97
N TYR A 197 -5.91 -20.91 -4.09
CA TYR A 197 -5.43 -21.31 -2.77
C TYR A 197 -5.85 -22.75 -2.47
N PRO A 198 -5.07 -23.76 -2.90
CA PRO A 198 -5.15 -25.06 -2.26
C PRO A 198 -4.65 -24.89 -0.82
N ASN A 199 -5.48 -25.26 0.15
CA ASN A 199 -5.15 -25.42 1.57
C ASN A 199 -4.26 -24.32 2.21
N VAL A 200 -4.92 -23.34 2.84
CA VAL A 200 -4.31 -22.29 3.68
C VAL A 200 -3.49 -22.83 4.87
N GLN A 201 -3.41 -24.15 5.08
CA GLN A 201 -2.60 -24.78 6.12
C GLN A 201 -1.10 -24.94 5.78
N GLN A 202 -0.63 -24.57 4.58
CA GLN A 202 0.79 -24.70 4.22
C GLN A 202 1.33 -23.52 3.40
N ILE A 203 0.94 -22.28 3.72
CA ILE A 203 1.90 -21.19 3.49
C ILE A 203 2.80 -21.21 4.72
N SER A 204 3.89 -21.96 4.64
CA SER A 204 5.02 -21.71 5.53
C SER A 204 5.32 -20.22 5.40
N MET A 205 5.06 -19.45 6.46
CA MET A 205 5.53 -18.09 6.61
C MET A 205 7.05 -18.20 6.65
N VAL A 206 7.70 -18.24 5.49
CA VAL A 206 9.12 -17.93 5.41
C VAL A 206 9.15 -16.46 5.80
N GLU A 207 9.43 -16.21 7.08
CA GLU A 207 9.61 -14.87 7.59
C GLU A 207 10.66 -14.21 6.73
N ASN A 208 10.18 -13.30 5.90
CA ASN A 208 11.02 -12.57 4.99
C ASN A 208 11.85 -11.61 5.84
N GLU A 209 13.12 -11.42 5.49
CA GLU A 209 14.01 -10.46 6.17
C GLU A 209 13.35 -9.07 6.30
N TYR A 210 12.53 -8.70 5.32
CA TYR A 210 11.74 -7.48 5.28
C TYR A 210 10.65 -7.45 6.37
N ASP A 211 9.96 -8.56 6.57
CA ASP A 211 8.86 -8.68 7.52
C ASP A 211 9.38 -8.62 8.96
N SER A 212 10.51 -9.27 9.22
CA SER A 212 11.22 -9.20 10.51
C SER A 212 11.60 -7.75 10.84
N LEU A 213 12.28 -7.03 9.94
CA LEU A 213 12.65 -5.62 10.16
C LEU A 213 11.44 -4.69 10.36
N VAL A 214 10.37 -4.89 9.59
CA VAL A 214 9.14 -4.12 9.78
C VAL A 214 8.54 -4.41 11.17
N SER A 215 8.52 -5.67 11.59
CA SER A 215 7.98 -6.07 12.89
C SER A 215 8.80 -5.53 14.07
N GLU A 216 10.11 -5.36 13.91
CA GLU A 216 10.98 -4.77 14.92
C GLU A 216 10.75 -3.27 15.12
N ILE A 217 10.33 -2.57 14.07
CA ILE A 217 10.07 -1.12 14.08
C ILE A 217 8.64 -0.84 14.56
N LEU A 218 7.68 -1.70 14.22
CA LEU A 218 6.30 -1.55 14.68
C LEU A 218 6.17 -2.02 16.13
N ILE A 219 5.53 -1.21 16.97
CA ILE A 219 5.26 -1.60 18.35
C ILE A 219 4.11 -2.62 18.32
N GLN A 220 4.32 -3.77 18.95
CA GLN A 220 3.23 -4.72 19.18
C GLN A 220 2.34 -4.14 20.27
N SER A 221 1.17 -3.65 19.90
CA SER A 221 0.10 -3.38 20.86
C SER A 221 -0.37 -4.73 21.40
N ASP A 222 -0.17 -4.98 22.70
CA ASP A 222 -0.78 -6.12 23.38
C ASP A 222 -2.30 -6.08 23.13
N GLU A 223 -2.86 -7.15 22.57
CA GLU A 223 -4.30 -7.29 22.25
C GLU A 223 -5.21 -7.32 23.50
N ASN A 224 -4.73 -6.92 24.68
CA ASN A 224 -5.44 -6.99 25.96
C ASN A 224 -5.96 -5.63 26.46
N SER A 225 -6.50 -4.79 25.57
CA SER A 225 -7.20 -3.58 26.04
C SER A 225 -8.27 -3.05 25.07
N VAL A 226 -9.31 -3.85 24.78
CA VAL A 226 -10.72 -3.39 24.66
C VAL A 226 -11.67 -4.51 25.04
#